data_AF-A0A7K9NQ69-F1
#
_entry.id   AF-A0A7K9NQ69-F1
#
_cell.length_a   1.000
_cell.length_b   1.000
_cell.length_c   1.000
_cell.angle_alpha   90.00
_cell.angle_beta   90.00
_cell.angle_gamma   90.00
#
_symmetry.space_group_name_H-M   'P 1'
#
loop_
_entity.id
_entity.type
_entity.pdbx_description
1 polymer ?
#
loop_
_entity_poly.entity_id
_entity_poly.type
_entity_poly.pdbx_seq_one_letter_code
_entity_poly.pdbx_strand_id
1 'polypeptide(L)' 'RSRHVQVRKCAAKLLLSLMEKTGVTKLAGTAARAGRLIHMAVKLMQDKDTRHYGCEMIQMLMTHQKRNRLLEQSVSTRDL' A
#
# COMPACT_ATOMS: atom_id res chain seq x y z
N ARG A 1 7.61 27.23 -2.99
CA ARG A 1 7.71 25.74 -2.87
C ARG A 1 8.28 25.19 -4.17
N SER A 2 9.37 24.42 -4.15
CA SER A 2 10.05 23.92 -5.36
C SER A 2 9.14 23.04 -6.24
N ARG A 3 9.30 23.14 -7.58
CA ARG A 3 8.59 22.31 -8.58
C ARG A 3 8.75 20.81 -8.29
N HIS A 4 9.93 20.39 -7.82
CA HIS A 4 10.21 19.01 -7.45
C HIS A 4 9.30 18.51 -6.31
N VAL A 5 9.01 19.34 -5.32
CA VAL A 5 8.14 18.97 -4.19
C VAL A 5 6.71 18.75 -4.66
N GLN A 6 6.20 19.60 -5.56
CA GLN A 6 4.85 19.46 -6.09
C GLN A 6 4.70 18.19 -6.95
N VAL A 7 5.71 17.88 -7.77
CA VAL A 7 5.72 16.64 -8.57
C VAL A 7 5.72 15.41 -7.67
N ARG A 8 6.55 15.37 -6.62
CA ARG A 8 6.56 14.25 -5.67
C ARG A 8 5.23 14.07 -4.95
N LYS A 9 4.60 15.17 -4.52
CA LYS A 9 3.26 15.14 -3.91
C LYS A 9 2.19 14.62 -4.88
N CYS A 10 2.20 15.10 -6.12
CA CYS A 10 1.26 14.66 -7.14
C CYS A 10 1.42 13.16 -7.42
N ALA A 11 2.66 12.69 -7.60
CA ALA A 11 2.95 11.27 -7.81
C ALA A 11 2.51 10.41 -6.62
N ALA A 12 2.79 10.83 -5.39
CA ALA A 12 2.36 10.12 -4.17
C ALA A 12 0.83 10.02 -4.08
N LYS A 13 0.12 11.11 -4.39
CA LYS A 13 -1.35 11.13 -4.43
C LYS A 13 -1.90 10.19 -5.51
N LEU A 14 -1.35 10.22 -6.72
CA LEU A 14 -1.78 9.36 -7.82
C LEU A 14 -1.58 7.87 -7.48
N LEU A 15 -0.45 7.53 -6.87
CA LEU A 15 -0.18 6.16 -6.41
C LEU A 15 -1.19 5.71 -5.35
N LEU A 16 -1.52 6.56 -4.38
CA LEU A 16 -2.50 6.24 -3.34
C LEU A 16 -3.88 6.01 -3.98
N SER A 17 -4.33 6.93 -4.84
CA SER A 17 -5.60 6.78 -5.55
C SER A 17 -5.65 5.55 -6.45
N LEU A 18 -4.53 5.14 -7.04
CA LEU A 18 -4.45 3.90 -7.80
C LEU A 18 -4.65 2.67 -6.90
N MET A 19 -4.04 2.66 -5.70
CA MET A 19 -4.21 1.60 -4.70
C MET A 19 -5.65 1.52 -4.19
N GLU A 20 -6.29 2.67 -3.96
CA GLU A 20 -7.71 2.76 -3.55
C GLU A 20 -8.64 2.22 -4.63
N LYS A 21 -8.49 2.68 -5.88
CA LYS A 21 -9.39 2.32 -6.98
C LYS A 21 -9.21 0.87 -7.45
N THR A 22 -7.98 0.41 -7.53
CA THR A 22 -7.67 -0.94 -8.04
C THR A 22 -7.83 -1.99 -6.94
N GLY A 23 -7.68 -1.58 -5.68
CA GLY A 23 -7.59 -2.46 -4.53
C GLY A 23 -6.19 -3.04 -4.37
N VAL A 24 -5.74 -3.09 -3.12
CA VAL A 24 -4.39 -3.58 -2.77
C VAL A 24 -4.18 -5.04 -3.19
N THR A 25 -5.21 -5.89 -3.14
CA THR A 25 -5.10 -7.31 -3.53
C THR A 25 -4.61 -7.47 -4.96
N LYS A 26 -5.26 -6.76 -5.90
CA LYS A 26 -4.92 -6.84 -7.33
C LYS A 26 -3.58 -6.19 -7.63
N LEU A 27 -3.26 -5.10 -6.92
CA LEU A 27 -2.02 -4.36 -7.15
C LEU A 27 -0.80 -5.08 -6.57
N ALA A 28 -0.96 -5.63 -5.36
CA ALA A 28 0.05 -6.37 -4.63
C ALA A 28 0.27 -7.72 -5.28
N GLY A 29 -0.77 -8.51 -5.61
CA GLY A 29 -0.81 -9.67 -6.52
C GLY A 29 0.19 -10.84 -6.33
N THR A 30 1.46 -10.53 -6.08
CA THR A 30 2.57 -11.43 -5.81
C THR A 30 3.44 -10.84 -4.68
N ALA A 31 4.18 -11.68 -3.96
CA ALA A 31 5.07 -11.21 -2.89
C ALA A 31 6.09 -10.15 -3.38
N ALA A 32 6.62 -10.30 -4.60
CA ALA A 32 7.56 -9.35 -5.19
C ALA A 32 6.93 -7.97 -5.44
N ARG A 33 5.69 -7.93 -5.95
CA ARG A 33 4.96 -6.68 -6.19
C ARG A 33 4.53 -6.02 -4.87
N ALA A 34 4.08 -6.80 -3.89
CA ALA A 34 3.81 -6.32 -2.55
C ALA A 34 5.05 -5.69 -1.90
N GLY A 35 6.21 -6.35 -2.00
CA GLY A 35 7.49 -5.83 -1.49
C GLY A 35 7.87 -4.49 -2.13
N ARG A 36 7.67 -4.31 -3.44
CA ARG A 36 7.90 -3.03 -4.12
C ARG A 36 6.96 -1.92 -3.62
N LEU A 37 5.68 -2.24 -3.40
CA LEU A 37 4.71 -1.27 -2.85
C LEU A 37 5.09 -0.85 -1.43
N ILE A 38 5.48 -1.79 -0.58
CA ILE A 38 5.96 -1.51 0.78
C ILE A 38 7.20 -0.61 0.73
N HIS A 39 8.20 -0.97 -0.09
CA HIS A 39 9.42 -0.18 -0.21
C HIS A 39 9.15 1.26 -0.70
N MET A 40 8.25 1.44 -1.68
CA MET A 40 7.83 2.76 -2.13
C MET A 40 7.13 3.55 -1.02
N ALA A 41 6.18 2.94 -0.30
CA ALA A 41 5.47 3.61 0.78
C ALA A 41 6.43 4.03 1.91
N VAL A 42 7.39 3.18 2.28
CA VAL A 42 8.45 3.52 3.25
C VAL A 42 9.31 4.70 2.75
N LYS A 43 9.62 4.75 1.45
CA LYS A 43 10.35 5.89 0.87
C LYS A 43 9.53 7.18 0.95
N LEU A 44 8.21 7.12 0.74
CA LEU A 44 7.32 8.28 0.89
C LEU A 44 7.20 8.74 2.35
N MET A 45 7.24 7.82 3.32
CA MET A 45 7.21 8.12 4.75
C MET A 45 8.41 8.92 5.24
N GLN A 46 9.57 8.74 4.59
CA GLN A 46 10.81 9.46 4.91
C GLN A 46 10.80 10.92 4.40
N ASP A 47 10.02 11.23 3.37
CA ASP A 47 9.86 12.60 2.88
C ASP A 47 8.67 13.28 3.60
N LYS A 48 8.97 14.34 4.35
CA LYS A 48 7.99 15.14 5.12
C LYS A 48 6.78 15.57 4.27
N ASP A 49 7.00 15.90 3.01
CA ASP A 49 5.94 16.34 2.11
C ASP A 49 5.01 15.19 1.68
N THR A 50 5.52 13.97 1.59
CA THR A 50 4.75 12.80 1.13
C THR A 50 4.40 11.79 2.22
N ARG A 51 4.81 12.06 3.46
CA ARG A 51 4.71 11.12 4.58
C ARG A 51 3.31 10.57 4.80
N HIS A 52 2.30 11.44 4.75
CA HIS A 52 0.90 11.04 4.94
C HIS A 52 0.46 9.98 3.92
N TYR A 53 0.77 10.16 2.64
CA TYR A 53 0.44 9.18 1.59
C TYR A 53 1.11 7.84 1.85
N GLY A 54 2.40 7.86 2.24
CA GLY A 54 3.12 6.63 2.58
C GLY A 54 2.50 5.89 3.76
N CYS A 55 2.08 6.60 4.82
CA CYS A 55 1.39 6.00 5.96
C CYS A 55 0.07 5.33 5.56
N GLU A 56 -0.76 5.99 4.75
CA GLU A 56 -2.04 5.41 4.30
C GLU A 56 -1.82 4.16 3.44
N MET A 57 -0.85 4.19 2.53
CA MET A 57 -0.49 3.01 1.73
C MET A 57 -0.11 1.82 2.61
N ILE A 58 0.71 2.02 3.65
CA ILE A 58 1.09 0.96 4.59
C ILE A 58 -0.14 0.45 5.36
N GLN A 59 -1.03 1.34 5.81
CA GLN A 59 -2.26 0.93 6.51
C GLN A 59 -3.13 0.05 5.63
N MET A 60 -3.30 0.39 4.34
CA MET A 60 -4.05 -0.43 3.38
C MET A 60 -3.37 -1.79 3.15
N LEU A 61 -2.03 -1.83 3.04
CA LEU A 61 -1.25 -3.06 2.89
C LEU A 61 -1.37 -3.98 4.11
N MET A 62 -1.30 -3.43 5.32
CA MET A 62 -1.43 -4.19 6.58
C MET A 62 -2.84 -4.72 6.78
N THR A 63 -3.85 -3.90 6.50
CA THR A 63 -5.27 -4.31 6.57
C THR A 63 -5.53 -5.46 5.61
N HIS A 64 -4.97 -5.40 4.41
CA HIS A 64 -5.04 -6.48 3.43
C HIS A 64 -4.39 -7.77 3.94
N GLN A 65 -3.17 -7.70 4.50
CA GLN A 65 -2.47 -8.88 5.02
C GLN A 65 -3.23 -9.52 6.19
N LYS A 66 -3.76 -8.72 7.11
CA LYS A 66 -4.58 -9.20 8.24
C LYS A 66 -5.84 -9.89 7.74
N ARG A 67 -6.53 -9.29 6.75
CA ARG A 67 -7.72 -9.89 6.13
C ARG A 67 -7.38 -11.22 5.44
N ASN A 68 -6.27 -11.29 4.70
CA ASN A 68 -5.86 -12.52 4.05
C ASN A 68 -5.56 -13.62 5.07
N ARG A 69 -4.82 -13.31 6.13
CA ARG A 69 -4.54 -14.28 7.21
C ARG A 69 -5.82 -14.81 7.86
N LEU A 70 -6.78 -13.94 8.14
CA LEU A 70 -8.08 -14.34 8.72
C LEU A 70 -8.88 -15.23 7.75
N LEU A 71 -8.85 -14.93 6.46
CA LEU A 71 -9.47 -15.76 5.42
C LEU A 71 -8.84 -17.17 5.39
N GLU A 72 -7.51 -17.26 5.31
CA GLU A 72 -6.79 -18.55 5.32
C GLU A 72 -7.14 -19.38 6.58
N GLN A 73 -7.19 -18.76 7.76
CA GLN A 73 -7.58 -19.42 9.00
C GLN A 73 -9.03 -19.94 8.97
N SER A 74 -9.95 -19.15 8.40
CA SER A 74 -11.36 -19.52 8.28
C SER A 74 -11.63 -20.63 7.25
N VAL A 75 -10.78 -20.74 6.23
CA VAL A 75 -10.84 -21.84 5.25
C VAL A 75 -10.28 -23.12 5.87
N SER A 76 -9.13 -23.02 6.54
CA SER A 76 -8.49 -24.16 7.23
C SER A 76 -9.35 -24.78 8.35
N THR A 77 -10.30 -24.03 8.92
CA THR A 77 -11.21 -24.53 9.98
C THR A 77 -12.48 -25.17 9.44
N ARG A 78 -12.78 -25.04 8.14
CA ARG A 78 -13.97 -25.64 7.51
C ARG A 78 -13.70 -27.00 6.85
N ASP A 79 -12.44 -27.40 6.73
CA ASP A 79 -11.99 -28.69 6.21
C ASP A 79 -11.75 -29.75 7.32
N LEU A 80 -12.29 -29.54 8.52
CA LEU A 80 -12.31 -30.49 9.65
C LEU A 80 -13.73 -30.97 9.92
#